data_AF-A0A9X6NSW7-F1
#
_entry.id   AF-A0A9X6NSW7-F1
#
_cell.length_a   1.000
_cell.length_b   1.000
_cell.length_c   1.000
_cell.angle_alpha   90.00
_cell.angle_beta   90.00
_cell.angle_gamma   90.00
#
_symmetry.space_group_name_H-M   'P 1'
#
loop_
_entity.id
_entity.type
_entity.pdbx_description
1 polymer ?
#
loop_
_entity_poly.entity_id
_entity_poly.type
_entity_poly.pdbx_seq_one_letter_code
_entity_poly.pdbx_strand_id
1 'polypeptide(L)'
;MYSSSARVAIDQSLSNAQRYATVVTFASSEQVTLIRVIMFLLDRFSWTTISLICEDPNLKVPDGGVYYFTACRGFRTVLGGQKHKYNLHVHYFDPKIKEGDLDAYSSVLRNAATQSRDERRASWNDRGRLYLYCPTFAYTPYGKHANKKWVASDSAFQSLMLVYNPSPNWAALHEVLQSIRNVSEVRYNRSLTNIEMLNDITVSAFEVMTILLGIIRDLSPLEMDVQNGMTFRQLFLNRTFNPLSRPVYIGPKGMRICDIHISKFNITSGLMEVSEEYLSTAGNSIRTHALSTVWRGRDGPPVNRPFCGYTGELCLGGL
;
A
#
# COMPACT_ATOMS: atom_id res chain seq x y z
N MET A 1 -8.76 6.07 -30.58
CA MET A 1 -7.79 5.10 -30.02
C MET A 1 -6.66 5.86 -29.34
N TYR A 2 -6.76 6.13 -28.04
CA TYR A 2 -5.60 6.49 -27.22
C TYR A 2 -5.57 5.50 -26.05
N SER A 3 -4.97 4.34 -26.30
CA SER A 3 -4.57 3.41 -25.24
C SER A 3 -3.13 3.76 -24.86
N SER A 4 -2.92 4.90 -24.21
CA SER A 4 -1.69 5.13 -23.46
C SER A 4 -1.91 4.53 -22.07
N SER A 5 -1.61 3.23 -21.94
CA SER A 5 -1.46 2.60 -20.64
C SER A 5 -0.25 3.25 -19.96
N ALA A 6 -0.48 4.34 -19.22
CA ALA A 6 0.55 4.95 -18.39
C ALA A 6 1.01 3.88 -17.38
N ARG A 7 2.24 3.41 -17.54
CA ARG A 7 2.88 2.51 -16.56
C ARG A 7 3.61 3.38 -15.57
N VAL A 8 3.17 3.33 -14.32
CA VAL A 8 3.86 3.97 -13.20
C VAL A 8 4.96 3.05 -12.69
N ALA A 9 5.98 3.61 -12.03
CA ALA A 9 7.18 2.89 -11.56
C ALA A 9 6.91 1.70 -10.61
N ILE A 10 5.65 1.53 -10.18
CA ILE A 10 5.14 0.49 -9.29
C ILE A 10 4.42 -0.64 -10.02
N ASP A 11 4.21 -0.53 -11.34
CA ASP A 11 3.52 -1.53 -12.15
C ASP A 11 4.35 -2.82 -12.20
N GLN A 12 3.76 -3.93 -11.75
CA GLN A 12 4.41 -5.24 -11.72
C GLN A 12 4.96 -5.68 -13.10
N SER A 13 4.39 -5.19 -14.20
CA SER A 13 4.87 -5.50 -15.55
C SER A 13 6.29 -5.00 -15.82
N LEU A 14 6.79 -4.02 -15.05
CA LEU A 14 8.18 -3.55 -15.10
C LEU A 14 9.17 -4.59 -14.58
N SER A 15 8.71 -5.59 -13.82
CA SER A 15 9.54 -6.71 -13.35
C SER A 15 9.88 -7.74 -14.44
N ASN A 16 9.33 -7.60 -15.64
CA ASN A 16 9.68 -8.43 -16.80
C ASN A 16 11.05 -8.00 -17.35
N ALA A 17 12.11 -8.60 -16.84
CA ALA A 17 13.49 -8.31 -17.26
C ALA A 17 13.81 -8.68 -18.72
N GLN A 18 13.01 -9.52 -19.38
CA GLN A 18 13.18 -9.76 -20.83
C GLN A 18 12.72 -8.54 -21.63
N ARG A 19 11.62 -7.90 -21.20
CA ARG A 19 11.08 -6.70 -21.86
C ARG A 19 11.77 -5.42 -21.40
N TYR A 20 12.16 -5.34 -20.14
CA TYR A 20 12.69 -4.15 -19.46
C TYR A 20 14.07 -4.41 -18.89
N ALA A 21 14.97 -4.84 -19.77
CA ALA A 21 16.25 -5.43 -19.39
C ALA A 21 17.21 -4.46 -18.69
N THR A 22 17.04 -3.14 -18.89
CA THR A 22 17.86 -2.07 -18.30
C THR A 22 17.15 -1.27 -17.21
N VAL A 23 15.90 -1.63 -16.87
CA VAL A 23 15.10 -0.85 -15.92
C VAL A 23 15.44 -1.23 -14.48
N VAL A 24 15.56 -0.21 -13.64
CA VAL A 24 15.58 -0.30 -12.17
C VAL A 24 14.54 0.67 -11.62
N THR A 25 13.72 0.24 -10.68
CA THR A 25 12.70 1.06 -10.03
C THR A 25 13.01 1.27 -8.56
N PHE A 26 12.75 2.48 -8.08
CA PHE A 26 13.04 2.91 -6.71
C PHE A 26 11.81 3.35 -5.92
N ALA A 27 10.65 3.38 -6.57
CA ALA A 27 9.40 3.72 -5.91
C ALA A 27 9.20 2.80 -4.69
N SER A 28 8.91 3.40 -3.53
CA SER A 28 8.78 2.63 -2.29
C SER A 28 7.52 1.76 -2.25
N SER A 29 6.53 2.07 -3.09
CA SER A 29 5.21 1.45 -3.11
C SER A 29 5.09 0.33 -4.14
N GLU A 30 6.04 -0.59 -4.09
CA GLU A 30 6.03 -1.78 -4.95
C GLU A 30 4.87 -2.71 -4.59
N GLN A 31 4.00 -2.96 -5.57
CA GLN A 31 2.73 -3.64 -5.36
C GLN A 31 2.88 -5.13 -5.06
N VAL A 32 3.94 -5.77 -5.55
CA VAL A 32 4.12 -7.22 -5.38
C VAL A 32 4.29 -7.55 -3.90
N THR A 33 5.06 -6.75 -3.18
CA THR A 33 5.31 -6.97 -1.77
C THR A 33 4.05 -6.70 -0.93
N LEU A 34 3.28 -5.66 -1.29
CA LEU A 34 1.95 -5.44 -0.72
C LEU A 34 1.01 -6.64 -0.95
N ILE A 35 0.97 -7.17 -2.17
CA ILE A 35 0.14 -8.35 -2.48
C ILE A 35 0.61 -9.57 -1.68
N ARG A 36 1.92 -9.78 -1.54
CA ARG A 36 2.50 -10.89 -0.77
C ARG A 36 2.14 -10.82 0.70
N VAL A 37 2.25 -9.66 1.34
CA VAL A 37 1.87 -9.54 2.76
C VAL A 37 0.37 -9.76 2.95
N ILE A 38 -0.47 -9.31 2.01
CA ILE A 38 -1.91 -9.59 2.09
C ILE A 38 -2.18 -11.08 1.95
N MET A 39 -1.55 -11.77 0.98
CA MET A 39 -1.65 -13.22 0.87
C MET A 39 -1.16 -13.93 2.13
N PHE A 40 -0.06 -13.48 2.72
CA PHE A 40 0.44 -14.00 3.98
C PHE A 40 -0.61 -13.86 5.10
N LEU A 41 -1.26 -12.69 5.21
CA LEU A 41 -2.31 -12.46 6.21
C LEU A 41 -3.53 -13.34 5.97
N LEU A 42 -3.95 -13.46 4.70
CA LEU A 42 -5.06 -14.34 4.30
C LEU A 42 -4.77 -15.79 4.70
N ASP A 43 -3.55 -16.26 4.44
CA ASP A 43 -3.11 -17.62 4.80
C ASP A 43 -3.04 -17.83 6.31
N ARG A 44 -2.39 -16.89 7.02
CA ARG A 44 -2.24 -16.95 8.48
C ARG A 44 -3.57 -17.04 9.21
N PHE A 45 -4.60 -16.36 8.70
CA PHE A 45 -5.92 -16.34 9.32
C PHE A 45 -6.96 -17.22 8.62
N SER A 46 -6.53 -18.04 7.65
CA SER A 46 -7.40 -18.92 6.87
C SER A 46 -8.57 -18.18 6.20
N TRP A 47 -8.35 -16.94 5.76
CA TRP A 47 -9.31 -16.15 5.01
C TRP A 47 -9.21 -16.48 3.52
N THR A 48 -10.27 -17.03 2.97
CA THR A 48 -10.36 -17.45 1.57
C THR A 48 -11.35 -16.63 0.77
N THR A 49 -12.31 -15.93 1.39
CA THR A 49 -13.29 -15.07 0.70
C THR A 49 -12.94 -13.60 0.91
N ILE A 50 -12.74 -12.87 -0.19
CA ILE A 50 -12.21 -11.50 -0.16
C ILE A 50 -13.05 -10.62 -1.08
N SER A 51 -13.50 -9.48 -0.59
CA SER A 51 -14.00 -8.38 -1.42
C SER A 51 -12.93 -7.31 -1.60
N LEU A 52 -12.56 -7.06 -2.85
CA LEU A 52 -11.66 -5.98 -3.24
C LEU A 52 -12.49 -4.82 -3.77
N ILE A 53 -12.38 -3.65 -3.14
CA ILE A 53 -13.06 -2.43 -3.56
C ILE A 53 -12.05 -1.56 -4.32
N CYS A 54 -12.36 -1.23 -5.56
CA CYS A 54 -11.45 -0.59 -6.51
C CYS A 54 -12.08 0.65 -7.13
N GLU A 55 -11.25 1.63 -7.47
CA GLU A 55 -11.67 2.71 -8.36
C GLU A 55 -12.07 2.16 -9.74
N ASP A 56 -13.15 2.69 -10.31
CA ASP A 56 -13.64 2.26 -11.63
C ASP A 56 -12.61 2.57 -12.73
N PRO A 57 -12.15 1.55 -13.49
CA PRO A 57 -11.15 1.71 -14.54
C PRO A 57 -11.58 2.60 -15.71
N ASN A 58 -12.88 2.82 -15.88
CA ASN A 58 -13.43 3.61 -16.99
C ASN A 58 -13.39 5.11 -16.71
N LEU A 59 -13.11 5.50 -15.46
CA LEU A 59 -13.00 6.90 -15.11
C LEU A 59 -11.76 7.50 -15.75
N LYS A 60 -11.91 8.71 -16.27
CA LYS A 60 -10.75 9.56 -16.57
C LYS A 60 -10.17 10.02 -15.23
N VAL A 61 -9.31 9.19 -14.68
CA VAL A 61 -8.71 9.40 -13.36
C VAL A 61 -7.73 10.58 -13.44
N PRO A 62 -7.80 11.60 -12.57
CA PRO A 62 -6.66 12.50 -12.35
C PRO A 62 -5.46 11.70 -11.82
N ASP A 63 -4.24 12.22 -11.99
CA ASP A 63 -2.96 11.52 -11.83
C ASP A 63 -2.79 10.62 -10.57
N GLY A 64 -3.51 10.91 -9.48
CA GLY A 64 -3.44 10.15 -8.22
C GLY A 64 -4.07 8.76 -8.22
N GLY A 65 -5.12 8.50 -9.01
CA GLY A 65 -5.82 7.20 -8.96
C GLY A 65 -5.16 6.11 -9.81
N VAL A 66 -4.13 6.45 -10.60
CA VAL A 66 -3.32 5.47 -11.34
C VAL A 66 -2.68 4.45 -10.37
N TYR A 67 -2.31 4.88 -9.16
CA TYR A 67 -1.81 3.98 -8.12
C TYR A 67 -2.85 2.93 -7.73
N TYR A 68 -4.02 3.37 -7.28
CA TYR A 68 -5.07 2.49 -6.75
C TYR A 68 -5.56 1.55 -7.84
N PHE A 69 -5.76 2.07 -9.05
CA PHE A 69 -6.09 1.25 -10.22
C PHE A 69 -5.05 0.16 -10.49
N THR A 70 -3.76 0.51 -10.52
CA THR A 70 -2.69 -0.45 -10.80
C THR A 70 -2.57 -1.48 -9.67
N ALA A 71 -2.67 -1.05 -8.40
CA ALA A 71 -2.64 -1.94 -7.24
C ALA A 71 -3.81 -2.93 -7.28
N CYS A 72 -5.02 -2.43 -7.50
CA CYS A 72 -6.22 -3.25 -7.68
C CYS A 72 -6.08 -4.28 -8.80
N ARG A 73 -5.53 -3.86 -9.95
CA ARG A 73 -5.23 -4.76 -11.06
C ARG A 73 -4.22 -5.84 -10.65
N GLY A 74 -3.18 -5.47 -9.91
CA GLY A 74 -2.20 -6.40 -9.35
C GLY A 74 -2.85 -7.45 -8.44
N PHE A 75 -3.62 -7.00 -7.45
CA PHE A 75 -4.38 -7.88 -6.54
C PHE A 75 -5.31 -8.83 -7.31
N ARG A 76 -6.12 -8.29 -8.23
CA ARG A 76 -7.03 -9.09 -9.06
C ARG A 76 -6.30 -10.13 -9.88
N THR A 77 -5.14 -9.78 -10.45
CA THR A 77 -4.35 -10.70 -11.28
C THR A 77 -3.76 -11.83 -10.44
N VAL A 78 -3.16 -11.51 -9.30
CA VAL A 78 -2.48 -12.50 -8.45
C VAL A 78 -3.48 -13.35 -7.69
N LEU A 79 -4.42 -12.75 -6.95
CA LEU A 79 -5.43 -13.48 -6.19
C LEU A 79 -6.41 -14.21 -7.10
N GLY A 80 -6.86 -13.56 -8.20
CA GLY A 80 -7.74 -14.17 -9.18
C GLY A 80 -7.08 -15.27 -10.02
N GLY A 81 -5.75 -15.35 -10.05
CA GLY A 81 -5.00 -16.48 -10.60
C GLY A 81 -5.00 -17.71 -9.67
N GLN A 82 -5.30 -17.52 -8.38
CA GLN A 82 -5.34 -18.57 -7.36
C GLN A 82 -6.77 -18.94 -6.98
N LYS A 83 -7.65 -19.14 -7.98
CA LYS A 83 -9.08 -19.43 -7.77
C LYS A 83 -9.35 -20.70 -6.95
N HIS A 84 -8.41 -21.64 -6.92
CA HIS A 84 -8.50 -22.85 -6.11
C HIS A 84 -8.33 -22.56 -4.60
N LYS A 85 -7.81 -21.39 -4.25
CA LYS A 85 -7.49 -20.98 -2.88
C LYS A 85 -8.33 -19.81 -2.40
N TYR A 86 -8.56 -18.81 -3.27
CA TYR A 86 -9.28 -17.59 -2.93
C TYR A 86 -10.54 -17.41 -3.78
N ASN A 87 -11.66 -17.10 -3.12
CA ASN A 87 -12.89 -16.60 -3.71
C ASN A 87 -12.87 -15.06 -3.68
N LEU A 88 -12.52 -14.46 -4.82
CA LEU A 88 -12.34 -13.02 -4.95
C LEU A 88 -13.56 -12.36 -5.59
N HIS A 89 -14.16 -11.42 -4.85
CA HIS A 89 -15.19 -10.50 -5.32
C HIS A 89 -14.56 -9.13 -5.58
N VAL A 90 -14.86 -8.51 -6.72
CA VAL A 90 -14.31 -7.18 -7.06
C VAL A 90 -15.47 -6.22 -7.25
N HIS A 91 -15.44 -5.12 -6.51
CA HIS A 91 -16.45 -4.07 -6.58
C HIS A 91 -15.77 -2.79 -7.04
N TYR A 92 -16.35 -2.15 -8.05
CA TYR A 92 -15.85 -0.87 -8.56
C TYR A 92 -16.70 0.27 -8.01
N PHE A 93 -16.07 1.40 -7.72
CA PHE A 93 -16.76 2.62 -7.32
C PHE A 93 -16.14 3.84 -8.00
N ASP A 94 -16.93 4.91 -8.15
CA ASP A 94 -16.46 6.19 -8.65
C ASP A 94 -16.20 7.15 -7.48
N PRO A 95 -14.93 7.51 -7.20
CA PRO A 95 -14.59 8.43 -6.11
C PRO A 95 -15.02 9.87 -6.38
N LYS A 96 -15.44 10.22 -7.61
CA LYS A 96 -15.94 11.56 -7.96
C LYS A 96 -17.42 11.75 -7.66
N ILE A 97 -18.13 10.67 -7.32
CA ILE A 97 -19.51 10.78 -6.86
C ILE A 97 -19.50 11.68 -5.63
N LYS A 98 -20.20 12.82 -5.74
CA LYS A 98 -20.20 13.85 -4.70
C LYS A 98 -20.76 13.26 -3.41
N GLU A 99 -20.29 13.80 -2.28
CA GLU A 99 -20.66 13.42 -0.91
C GLU A 99 -22.18 13.39 -0.63
N GLY A 100 -23.02 13.95 -1.51
CA GLY A 100 -24.48 13.90 -1.45
C GLY A 100 -25.16 12.69 -2.12
N ASP A 101 -24.42 11.84 -2.83
CA ASP A 101 -24.91 10.59 -3.43
C ASP A 101 -24.28 9.38 -2.71
N LEU A 102 -24.52 9.34 -1.39
CA LEU A 102 -24.05 8.28 -0.49
C LEU A 102 -24.60 6.91 -0.87
N ASP A 103 -25.64 6.84 -1.69
CA ASP A 103 -26.26 5.60 -2.13
C ASP A 103 -25.30 4.78 -3.00
N ALA A 104 -24.49 5.43 -3.82
CA ALA A 104 -23.51 4.74 -4.66
C ALA A 104 -22.44 4.02 -3.81
N TYR A 105 -21.78 4.71 -2.88
CA TYR A 105 -20.77 4.10 -2.01
C TYR A 105 -21.37 3.06 -1.06
N SER A 106 -22.54 3.37 -0.49
CA SER A 106 -23.27 2.45 0.39
C SER A 106 -23.70 1.18 -0.36
N SER A 107 -24.05 1.27 -1.65
CA SER A 107 -24.37 0.10 -2.47
C SER A 107 -23.16 -0.82 -2.64
N VAL A 108 -21.98 -0.25 -2.91
CA VAL A 108 -20.72 -0.99 -3.05
C VAL A 108 -20.37 -1.70 -1.74
N LEU A 109 -20.48 -1.01 -0.60
CA LEU A 109 -20.25 -1.61 0.71
C LEU A 109 -21.28 -2.68 1.07
N ARG A 110 -22.57 -2.47 0.75
CA ARG A 110 -23.63 -3.47 0.96
C ARG A 110 -23.38 -4.72 0.12
N ASN A 111 -23.00 -4.56 -1.14
CA ASN A 111 -22.68 -5.67 -2.03
C ASN A 111 -21.42 -6.41 -1.58
N ALA A 112 -20.41 -5.69 -1.10
CA ALA A 112 -19.22 -6.30 -0.51
C ALA A 112 -19.57 -7.09 0.75
N ALA A 113 -20.47 -6.57 1.61
CA ALA A 113 -20.91 -7.27 2.82
C ALA A 113 -21.70 -8.56 2.49
N THR A 114 -22.61 -8.54 1.51
CA THR A 114 -23.40 -9.73 1.16
C THR A 114 -22.59 -10.82 0.46
N GLN A 115 -21.44 -10.47 -0.15
CA GLN A 115 -20.55 -11.41 -0.82
C GLN A 115 -19.35 -11.81 0.04
N SER A 116 -19.00 -10.96 1.01
CA SER A 116 -17.93 -11.19 1.97
C SER A 116 -18.38 -10.72 3.35
N ARG A 117 -18.50 -11.69 4.25
CA ARG A 117 -18.65 -11.50 5.70
C ARG A 117 -19.64 -10.41 6.15
N ASP A 118 -20.92 -10.76 6.24
CA ASP A 118 -21.95 -10.00 6.96
C ASP A 118 -22.37 -10.74 8.25
N GLU A 119 -22.17 -10.15 9.42
CA GLU A 119 -22.81 -10.61 10.67
C GLU A 119 -24.00 -9.69 10.95
N ARG A 120 -25.17 -10.01 10.36
CA ARG A 120 -26.35 -9.12 10.40
C ARG A 120 -27.26 -9.32 11.63
N ARG A 121 -26.89 -10.13 12.64
CA ARG A 121 -27.83 -10.54 13.72
C ARG A 121 -27.32 -10.68 15.16
N ALA A 122 -26.25 -9.98 15.53
CA ALA A 122 -26.09 -9.52 16.92
C ALA A 122 -26.23 -7.99 16.89
N SER A 123 -26.54 -7.35 18.01
CA SER A 123 -26.79 -5.90 18.10
C SER A 123 -25.80 -5.08 17.24
N TRP A 124 -26.18 -3.87 16.79
CA TRP A 124 -25.31 -2.92 16.07
C TRP A 124 -23.92 -2.65 16.73
N ASN A 125 -23.64 -3.25 17.88
CA ASN A 125 -22.35 -3.28 18.55
C ASN A 125 -21.41 -4.44 18.15
N ASP A 126 -21.82 -5.46 17.39
CA ASP A 126 -20.92 -6.54 16.96
C ASP A 126 -20.21 -6.21 15.63
N ARG A 127 -19.10 -5.48 15.80
CA ARG A 127 -18.30 -4.79 14.78
C ARG A 127 -17.23 -5.71 14.20
N GLY A 128 -17.65 -6.71 13.43
CA GLY A 128 -16.72 -7.72 12.94
C GLY A 128 -15.87 -7.35 11.73
N ARG A 129 -16.24 -6.36 10.90
CA ARG A 129 -15.73 -6.25 9.52
C ARG A 129 -14.26 -5.82 9.42
N LEU A 130 -13.41 -6.69 8.88
CA LEU A 130 -12.02 -6.33 8.62
C LEU A 130 -11.90 -5.65 7.26
N TYR A 131 -11.46 -4.39 7.26
CA TYR A 131 -11.09 -3.68 6.05
C TYR A 131 -9.57 -3.66 5.94
N LEU A 132 -9.05 -3.98 4.76
CA LEU A 132 -7.65 -3.82 4.42
C LEU A 132 -7.55 -2.58 3.51
N TYR A 133 -6.95 -1.52 4.03
CA TYR A 133 -6.71 -0.31 3.27
C TYR A 133 -5.23 -0.12 3.01
N CYS A 134 -4.88 0.11 1.75
CA CYS A 134 -3.51 0.34 1.30
C CYS A 134 -3.38 1.80 0.85
N PRO A 135 -3.02 2.73 1.76
CA PRO A 135 -2.87 4.14 1.39
C PRO A 135 -1.72 4.32 0.38
N THR A 136 -1.92 5.23 -0.59
CA THR A 136 -0.88 5.66 -1.54
C THR A 136 0.33 6.30 -0.89
N PHE A 137 0.13 6.89 0.30
CA PHE A 137 1.14 7.63 1.00
C PHE A 137 1.02 7.36 2.50
N ALA A 138 2.15 7.16 3.17
CA ALA A 138 2.23 7.27 4.62
C ALA A 138 2.16 8.75 5.08
N TYR A 139 1.45 9.61 4.33
CA TYR A 139 1.61 11.05 4.41
C TYR A 139 1.16 11.59 5.75
N THR A 140 2.16 12.09 6.47
CA THR A 140 2.15 12.59 7.85
C THR A 140 1.66 11.54 8.85
N PRO A 141 2.27 11.42 10.06
CA PRO A 141 1.46 10.94 11.18
C PRO A 141 0.17 11.75 11.10
N TYR A 142 -0.99 11.11 11.22
CA TYR A 142 -2.33 11.69 11.25
C TYR A 142 -2.39 12.98 12.10
N GLY A 143 -1.77 14.07 11.67
CA GLY A 143 -0.94 14.91 12.55
C GLY A 143 -1.32 16.36 12.45
N LYS A 144 -1.61 16.82 11.23
CA LYS A 144 -2.48 17.98 11.06
C LYS A 144 -3.96 17.67 11.37
N HIS A 145 -4.32 16.38 11.43
CA HIS A 145 -5.53 15.93 12.09
C HIS A 145 -5.29 15.36 13.50
N ALA A 146 -4.07 15.27 14.03
CA ALA A 146 -3.84 14.77 15.42
C ALA A 146 -4.40 15.75 16.44
N ASN A 147 -4.44 17.03 16.09
CA ASN A 147 -5.09 18.06 16.90
C ASN A 147 -6.62 18.06 16.74
N LYS A 148 -7.16 17.45 15.67
CA LYS A 148 -8.52 16.91 15.71
C LYS A 148 -8.42 15.56 16.37
N LYS A 149 -8.31 15.59 17.70
CA LYS A 149 -8.72 14.52 18.58
C LYS A 149 -9.91 13.82 17.89
N TRP A 150 -9.71 12.63 17.32
CA TRP A 150 -10.78 11.82 16.72
C TRP A 150 -11.61 11.27 17.88
N VAL A 151 -12.11 12.19 18.71
CA VAL A 151 -12.94 11.94 19.86
C VAL A 151 -14.28 11.56 19.26
N ALA A 152 -14.54 10.26 19.29
CA ALA A 152 -15.82 9.66 18.99
C ALA A 152 -16.25 9.53 17.50
N SER A 153 -15.32 9.53 16.54
CA SER A 153 -15.53 8.82 15.26
C SER A 153 -14.38 7.82 15.10
N ASP A 154 -14.56 6.52 14.97
CA ASP A 154 -15.78 5.77 14.72
C ASP A 154 -15.43 4.31 14.99
N SER A 155 -16.36 3.53 15.54
CA SER A 155 -16.17 2.09 15.77
C SER A 155 -15.61 1.31 14.55
N ALA A 156 -15.79 1.86 13.34
CA ALA A 156 -15.24 1.37 12.09
C ALA A 156 -13.71 1.22 12.08
N PHE A 157 -12.95 2.17 12.64
CA PHE A 157 -11.48 2.11 12.63
C PHE A 157 -10.90 1.00 13.50
N GLN A 158 -11.66 0.56 14.51
CA GLN A 158 -11.25 -0.54 15.39
C GLN A 158 -11.11 -1.88 14.66
N SER A 159 -11.75 -1.98 13.49
CA SER A 159 -11.71 -3.17 12.64
C SER A 159 -10.90 -2.93 11.35
N LEU A 160 -10.22 -1.79 11.24
CA LEU A 160 -9.39 -1.45 10.09
C LEU A 160 -7.94 -1.91 10.31
N MET A 161 -7.38 -2.56 9.31
CA MET A 161 -5.93 -2.73 9.19
C MET A 161 -5.40 -1.89 8.03
N LEU A 162 -4.34 -1.14 8.32
CA LEU A 162 -3.59 -0.40 7.31
C LEU A 162 -2.36 -1.20 6.92
N VAL A 163 -2.19 -1.42 5.62
CA VAL A 163 -1.04 -2.13 5.07
C VAL A 163 -0.29 -1.20 4.13
N TYR A 164 0.91 -0.78 4.52
CA TYR A 164 1.64 0.29 3.84
C TYR A 164 3.14 0.19 4.03
N ASN A 165 3.90 0.81 3.13
CA ASN A 165 5.35 0.86 3.23
C ASN A 165 5.81 1.78 4.39
N PRO A 166 6.88 1.44 5.12
CA PRO A 166 7.45 2.29 6.16
C PRO A 166 7.76 3.69 5.62
N SER A 167 7.41 4.72 6.38
CA SER A 167 7.79 6.10 6.05
C SER A 167 9.31 6.27 6.03
N PRO A 168 9.86 7.13 5.15
CA PRO A 168 11.26 7.54 5.27
C PRO A 168 11.47 8.34 6.58
N ASN A 169 12.73 8.47 6.99
CA ASN A 169 13.12 9.31 8.11
C ASN A 169 12.98 10.80 7.73
N TRP A 170 11.77 11.33 7.92
CA TRP A 170 11.43 12.72 7.59
C TRP A 170 12.29 13.74 8.34
N ALA A 171 12.71 13.42 9.57
CA ALA A 171 13.56 14.30 10.36
C ALA A 171 14.96 14.41 9.75
N ALA A 172 15.55 13.28 9.34
CA ALA A 172 16.85 13.28 8.65
C ALA A 172 16.80 14.01 7.31
N LEU A 173 15.65 14.01 6.63
CA LEU A 173 15.46 14.68 5.34
C LEU A 173 15.11 16.17 5.46
N HIS A 174 14.94 16.72 6.66
CA HIS A 174 14.41 18.08 6.84
C HIS A 174 15.16 19.13 6.00
N GLU A 175 16.48 19.19 6.14
CA GLU A 175 17.33 20.14 5.43
C GLU A 175 17.27 19.97 3.90
N VAL A 176 17.26 18.72 3.43
CA VAL A 176 17.16 18.41 1.99
C VAL A 176 15.83 18.91 1.43
N LEU A 177 14.73 18.66 2.15
CA LEU A 177 13.40 19.07 1.71
C LEU A 177 13.23 20.60 1.74
N GLN A 178 13.82 21.30 2.71
CA GLN A 178 13.86 22.77 2.71
C GLN A 178 14.67 23.31 1.54
N SER A 179 15.81 22.69 1.22
CA SER A 179 16.61 23.06 0.05
C SER A 179 15.81 22.89 -1.25
N ILE A 180 15.11 21.78 -1.41
CA ILE A 180 14.22 21.53 -2.57
C ILE A 180 13.14 22.60 -2.67
N ARG A 181 12.51 22.97 -1.55
CA ARG A 181 11.51 24.05 -1.49
C ARG A 181 12.10 25.37 -1.96
N ASN A 182 13.25 25.77 -1.42
CA ASN A 182 13.90 27.03 -1.76
C ASN A 182 14.29 27.07 -3.24
N VAL A 183 14.84 25.98 -3.80
CA VAL A 183 15.16 25.90 -5.22
C VAL A 183 13.90 25.96 -6.09
N SER A 184 12.82 25.29 -5.69
CA SER A 184 11.52 25.35 -6.38
C SER A 184 10.99 26.79 -6.47
N GLU A 185 11.06 27.52 -5.36
CA GLU A 185 10.58 28.89 -5.26
C GLU A 185 11.46 29.86 -6.05
N VAL A 186 12.77 29.82 -5.86
CA VAL A 186 13.72 30.75 -6.49
C VAL A 186 13.87 30.50 -7.99
N ARG A 187 14.00 29.24 -8.42
CA ARG A 187 14.35 28.90 -9.81
C ARG A 187 13.14 28.66 -10.70
N TYR A 188 12.05 28.14 -10.14
CA TYR A 188 10.87 27.74 -10.91
C TYR A 188 9.62 28.56 -10.57
N ASN A 189 9.73 29.56 -9.69
CA ASN A 189 8.62 30.39 -9.22
C ASN A 189 7.43 29.54 -8.73
N ARG A 190 7.73 28.42 -8.07
CA ARG A 190 6.72 27.49 -7.53
C ARG A 190 6.96 27.28 -6.04
N SER A 191 6.06 27.83 -5.23
CA SER A 191 6.03 27.53 -3.80
C SER A 191 5.40 26.15 -3.57
N LEU A 192 6.13 25.25 -2.91
CA LEU A 192 5.65 23.92 -2.56
C LEU A 192 4.90 23.97 -1.23
N THR A 193 3.72 23.35 -1.19
CA THR A 193 3.01 23.10 0.06
C THR A 193 3.72 22.02 0.88
N ASN A 194 3.43 21.95 2.19
CA ASN A 194 3.95 20.86 3.03
C ASN A 194 3.53 19.46 2.53
N ILE A 195 2.42 19.36 1.78
CA ILE A 195 1.90 18.12 1.19
C ILE A 195 2.59 17.77 -0.14
N GLU A 196 3.18 18.74 -0.82
CA GLU A 196 4.03 18.47 -1.98
C GLU A 196 5.47 18.15 -1.55
N MET A 197 5.92 18.71 -0.42
CA MET A 197 7.29 18.53 0.07
C MET A 197 7.59 17.14 0.64
N LEU A 198 6.80 16.66 1.61
CA LEU A 198 6.95 15.34 2.25
C LEU A 198 6.40 14.19 1.37
N ASN A 199 6.62 14.26 0.05
CA ASN A 199 6.14 13.26 -0.88
C ASN A 199 7.16 12.13 -1.06
N ASP A 200 6.71 10.89 -0.89
CA ASP A 200 7.54 9.70 -1.05
C ASP A 200 8.14 9.59 -2.47
N ILE A 201 7.46 10.12 -3.49
CA ILE A 201 7.99 10.19 -4.86
C ILE A 201 9.21 11.11 -4.92
N THR A 202 9.14 12.29 -4.29
CA THR A 202 10.25 13.23 -4.20
C THR A 202 11.43 12.61 -3.44
N VAL A 203 11.16 11.92 -2.33
CA VAL A 203 12.18 11.20 -1.58
C VAL A 203 12.80 10.08 -2.41
N SER A 204 11.98 9.28 -3.12
CA SER A 204 12.47 8.21 -3.99
C SER A 204 13.35 8.77 -5.13
N ALA A 205 13.00 9.92 -5.71
CA ALA A 205 13.83 10.58 -6.71
C ALA A 205 15.17 11.05 -6.14
N PHE A 206 15.17 11.62 -4.92
CA PHE A 206 16.40 11.98 -4.22
C PHE A 206 17.28 10.75 -3.91
N GLU A 207 16.66 9.66 -3.44
CA GLU A 207 17.34 8.39 -3.18
C GLU A 207 18.01 7.84 -4.45
N VAL A 208 17.28 7.82 -5.58
CA VAL A 208 17.82 7.37 -6.89
C VAL A 208 19.07 8.15 -7.26
N MET A 209 19.01 9.49 -7.20
CA MET A 209 20.13 10.33 -7.60
C MET A 209 21.34 10.15 -6.68
N THR A 210 21.10 10.05 -5.37
CA THR A 210 22.17 9.82 -4.38
C THR A 210 22.85 8.47 -4.61
N ILE A 211 22.06 7.42 -4.87
CA ILE A 211 22.55 6.07 -5.11
C ILE A 211 23.30 5.99 -6.45
N LEU A 212 22.74 6.60 -7.50
CA LEU A 212 23.35 6.66 -8.82
C LEU A 212 24.73 7.35 -8.77
N LEU A 213 24.81 8.52 -8.12
CA LEU A 213 26.06 9.24 -7.95
C LEU A 213 27.07 8.45 -7.12
N GLY A 214 26.62 7.73 -6.09
CA GLY A 214 27.45 6.81 -5.32
C GLY A 214 28.07 5.73 -6.20
N ILE A 215 27.25 5.05 -7.02
CA ILE A 215 27.73 4.00 -7.94
C ILE A 215 28.72 4.57 -8.96
N ILE A 216 28.42 5.71 -9.59
CA ILE A 216 29.31 6.31 -10.59
C ILE A 216 30.65 6.70 -9.98
N ARG A 217 30.65 7.25 -8.77
CA ARG A 217 31.88 7.63 -8.06
C ARG A 217 32.75 6.42 -7.72
N ASP A 218 32.13 5.28 -7.45
CA ASP A 218 32.84 4.04 -7.10
C ASP A 218 33.44 3.34 -8.34
N LEU A 219 33.12 3.77 -9.57
CA LEU A 219 33.70 3.26 -10.81
C LEU A 219 34.93 4.09 -11.22
N SER A 220 35.99 3.42 -11.65
CA SER A 220 37.08 4.06 -12.38
C SER A 220 36.66 4.48 -13.80
N PRO A 221 37.36 5.43 -14.46
CA PRO A 221 37.06 5.81 -15.84
C PRO A 221 37.05 4.62 -16.80
N LEU A 222 38.00 3.68 -16.65
CA LEU A 222 38.07 2.49 -17.50
C LEU A 222 36.88 1.55 -17.26
N GLU A 223 36.45 1.37 -16.00
CA GLU A 223 35.26 0.57 -15.68
C GLU A 223 33.98 1.20 -16.21
N MET A 224 33.91 2.54 -16.24
CA MET A 224 32.78 3.28 -16.80
C MET A 224 32.70 3.12 -18.33
N ASP A 225 33.84 3.17 -19.03
CA ASP A 225 33.91 3.06 -20.50
C ASP A 225 33.42 1.70 -21.02
N VAL A 226 33.51 0.64 -20.21
CA VAL A 226 33.05 -0.70 -20.58
C VAL A 226 31.59 -0.97 -20.18
N GLN A 227 30.91 -0.04 -19.50
CA GLN A 227 29.51 -0.23 -19.13
C GLN A 227 28.58 -0.06 -20.31
N ASN A 228 27.59 -0.95 -20.39
CA ASN A 228 26.34 -0.72 -21.13
C ASN A 228 25.15 -0.74 -20.17
N GLY A 229 23.94 -0.46 -20.66
CA GLY A 229 22.77 -0.40 -19.79
C GLY A 229 22.48 -1.70 -19.02
N MET A 230 22.84 -2.86 -19.57
CA MET A 230 22.65 -4.17 -18.91
C MET A 230 23.67 -4.39 -17.80
N THR A 231 24.95 -4.12 -18.07
CA THR A 231 26.02 -4.29 -17.08
C THR A 231 25.91 -3.23 -15.99
N PHE A 232 25.56 -1.99 -16.34
CA PHE A 232 25.34 -0.92 -15.38
C PHE A 232 24.16 -1.24 -14.45
N ARG A 233 23.08 -1.84 -14.97
CA ARG A 233 21.97 -2.32 -14.14
C ARG A 233 22.42 -3.33 -13.08
N GLN A 234 23.39 -4.20 -13.38
CA GLN A 234 23.86 -5.20 -12.41
C GLN A 234 24.46 -4.56 -11.16
N LEU A 235 24.98 -3.34 -11.25
CA LEU A 235 25.52 -2.60 -10.11
C LEU A 235 24.46 -2.25 -9.06
N PHE A 236 23.17 -2.32 -9.44
CA PHE A 236 22.04 -2.08 -8.57
C PHE A 236 21.44 -3.35 -7.96
N LEU A 237 21.48 -4.48 -8.67
CA LEU A 237 20.68 -5.66 -8.31
C LEU A 237 21.22 -6.36 -7.06
N ASN A 238 20.30 -6.93 -6.28
CA ASN A 238 20.59 -7.68 -5.05
C ASN A 238 21.46 -6.88 -4.07
N ARG A 239 21.28 -5.56 -4.05
CA ARG A 239 22.09 -4.66 -3.22
C ARG A 239 21.21 -3.78 -2.37
N THR A 240 21.63 -3.60 -1.12
CA THR A 240 21.07 -2.62 -0.19
C THR A 240 21.93 -1.37 -0.21
N PHE A 241 21.28 -0.23 -0.40
CA PHE A 241 21.88 1.09 -0.28
C PHE A 241 21.35 1.76 0.98
N ASN A 242 22.17 2.61 1.60
CA ASN A 242 21.82 3.30 2.85
C ASN A 242 21.83 4.83 2.65
N PRO A 243 20.91 5.38 1.83
CA PRO A 243 20.75 6.83 1.76
C PRO A 243 20.21 7.39 3.09
N LEU A 244 20.28 8.71 3.23
CA LEU A 244 19.88 9.44 4.45
C LEU A 244 18.45 9.15 4.93
N SER A 245 17.54 8.83 4.00
CA SER A 245 16.12 8.61 4.26
C SER A 245 15.83 7.28 4.97
N ARG A 246 16.31 6.17 4.42
CA ARG A 246 16.08 4.77 4.86
C ARG A 246 16.86 3.81 3.96
N PRO A 247 17.09 2.55 4.41
CA PRO A 247 17.65 1.52 3.53
C PRO A 247 16.78 1.29 2.27
N VAL A 248 17.45 1.10 1.14
CA VAL A 248 16.85 0.81 -0.17
C VAL A 248 17.43 -0.50 -0.68
N TYR A 249 16.67 -1.58 -0.63
CA TYR A 249 17.06 -2.85 -1.23
C TYR A 249 16.47 -2.99 -2.63
N ILE A 250 17.33 -3.16 -3.62
CA ILE A 250 16.93 -3.46 -5.01
C ILE A 250 17.06 -4.96 -5.23
N GLY A 251 15.95 -5.63 -5.48
CA GLY A 251 15.91 -7.07 -5.67
C GLY A 251 16.46 -7.54 -7.02
N PRO A 252 16.43 -8.87 -7.28
CA PRO A 252 17.05 -9.47 -8.47
C PRO A 252 16.38 -9.04 -9.79
N LYS A 253 15.14 -8.58 -9.71
CA LYS A 253 14.38 -8.10 -10.87
C LYS A 253 14.56 -6.60 -11.14
N GLY A 254 15.40 -5.91 -10.37
CA GLY A 254 15.59 -4.46 -10.49
C GLY A 254 14.42 -3.67 -9.91
N MET A 255 13.59 -4.31 -9.08
CA MET A 255 12.52 -3.64 -8.35
C MET A 255 12.99 -3.41 -6.92
N ARG A 256 12.68 -2.24 -6.37
CA ARG A 256 12.81 -2.03 -4.93
C ARG A 256 11.90 -3.00 -4.18
N ILE A 257 12.46 -3.64 -3.16
CA ILE A 257 11.72 -4.48 -2.21
C ILE A 257 11.77 -3.75 -0.87
N CYS A 258 10.59 -3.53 -0.30
CA CYS A 258 10.43 -2.84 0.98
C CYS A 258 9.82 -3.79 2.00
N ASP A 259 10.16 -3.63 3.26
CA ASP A 259 9.33 -4.20 4.32
C ASP A 259 7.96 -3.50 4.34
N ILE A 260 6.96 -4.13 4.95
CA ILE A 260 5.59 -3.60 5.03
C ILE A 260 5.16 -3.49 6.48
N HIS A 261 4.54 -2.36 6.84
CA HIS A 261 3.91 -2.17 8.13
C HIS A 261 2.43 -2.53 8.04
N ILE A 262 1.96 -3.25 9.07
CA ILE A 262 0.56 -3.54 9.31
C ILE A 262 0.16 -2.83 10.59
N SER A 263 -0.68 -1.80 10.48
CA SER A 263 -1.09 -0.98 11.62
C SER A 263 -2.55 -1.22 12.00
N LYS A 264 -2.81 -1.19 13.30
CA LYS A 264 -4.15 -1.31 13.91
C LYS A 264 -4.42 -0.10 14.79
N PHE A 265 -5.71 0.17 15.04
CA PHE A 265 -6.11 1.26 15.91
C PHE A 265 -5.88 0.93 17.39
N ASN A 266 -5.05 1.73 18.06
CA ASN A 266 -4.85 1.66 19.51
C ASN A 266 -5.85 2.61 20.18
N ILE A 267 -6.80 2.06 20.93
CA ILE A 267 -7.84 2.86 21.61
C ILE A 267 -7.29 3.72 22.74
N THR A 268 -6.16 3.32 23.33
CA THR A 268 -5.57 4.01 24.48
C THR A 268 -4.90 5.29 24.01
N SER A 269 -4.15 5.23 22.91
CA SER A 269 -3.51 6.40 22.31
C SER A 269 -4.45 7.15 21.36
N GLY A 270 -5.47 6.49 20.82
CA GLY A 270 -6.35 7.02 19.78
C GLY A 270 -5.69 7.09 18.40
N LEU A 271 -4.61 6.34 18.17
CA LEU A 271 -3.80 6.41 16.94
C LEU A 271 -3.71 5.05 16.24
N MET A 272 -3.44 5.08 14.93
CA MET A 272 -3.01 3.89 14.18
C MET A 272 -1.54 3.62 14.49
N GLU A 273 -1.27 2.45 15.03
CA GLU A 273 0.08 2.04 15.45
C GLU A 273 0.47 0.73 14.78
N VAL A 274 1.76 0.59 14.51
CA VAL A 274 2.32 -0.62 13.88
C VAL A 274 2.09 -1.79 14.82
N SER A 275 1.29 -2.75 14.34
CA SER A 275 0.98 -3.98 15.05
C SER A 275 1.90 -5.12 14.63
N GLU A 276 2.32 -5.12 13.36
CA GLU A 276 3.21 -6.12 12.77
C GLU A 276 4.03 -5.50 11.64
N GLU A 277 5.20 -6.07 11.40
CA GLU A 277 6.05 -5.73 10.27
C GLU A 277 6.37 -7.00 9.48
N TYR A 278 6.12 -6.95 8.18
CA TYR A 278 6.43 -8.01 7.24
C TYR A 278 7.79 -7.71 6.60
N LEU A 279 8.80 -8.47 7.03
CA LEU A 279 10.20 -8.30 6.65
C LEU A 279 10.46 -9.04 5.34
N SER A 280 10.21 -8.35 4.24
CA SER A 280 10.35 -8.88 2.88
C SER A 280 11.81 -9.04 2.49
N THR A 281 12.66 -8.17 3.03
CA THR A 281 14.11 -8.21 2.83
C THR A 281 14.77 -9.34 3.63
N ALA A 282 14.18 -9.74 4.76
CA ALA A 282 14.68 -10.79 5.65
C ALA A 282 13.92 -12.13 5.51
N GLY A 283 13.69 -12.56 4.27
CA GLY A 283 13.17 -13.90 3.98
C GLY A 283 11.67 -14.08 4.21
N ASN A 284 10.86 -13.02 4.14
CA ASN A 284 9.40 -13.06 4.33
C ASN A 284 8.99 -13.48 5.75
N SER A 285 9.66 -12.93 6.77
CA SER A 285 9.30 -13.15 8.18
C SER A 285 8.38 -12.04 8.70
N ILE A 286 7.76 -12.28 9.86
CA ILE A 286 6.98 -11.26 10.56
C ILE A 286 7.60 -10.94 11.91
N ARG A 287 7.75 -9.65 12.18
CA ARG A 287 7.95 -9.12 13.53
C ARG A 287 6.61 -8.65 14.09
N THR A 288 6.21 -9.17 15.24
CA THR A 288 4.95 -8.82 15.90
C THR A 288 5.18 -7.81 17.03
N HIS A 289 4.18 -6.98 17.29
CA HIS A 289 4.13 -6.03 18.40
C HIS A 289 2.91 -6.31 19.29
N ALA A 290 2.77 -5.59 20.41
CA ALA A 290 1.71 -5.82 21.40
C ALA A 290 0.28 -5.77 20.79
N LEU A 291 0.06 -4.96 19.76
CA LEU A 291 -1.25 -4.85 19.08
C LEU A 291 -1.54 -6.01 18.12
N SER A 292 -0.56 -6.85 17.78
CA SER A 292 -0.74 -7.95 16.82
C SER A 292 -1.85 -8.92 17.24
N THR A 293 -1.95 -9.23 18.53
CA THR A 293 -2.94 -10.15 19.11
C THR A 293 -4.26 -9.47 19.49
N VAL A 294 -4.34 -8.14 19.39
CA VAL A 294 -5.55 -7.39 19.76
C VAL A 294 -6.57 -7.48 18.62
N TRP A 295 -7.73 -8.05 18.95
CA TRP A 295 -8.92 -8.13 18.12
C TRP A 295 -10.12 -7.65 18.92
N ARG A 296 -10.79 -6.59 18.45
CA ARG A 296 -11.85 -5.96 19.25
C ARG A 296 -13.12 -6.80 19.22
N GLY A 297 -13.68 -7.02 20.41
CA GLY A 297 -14.90 -7.80 20.61
C GLY A 297 -14.74 -9.32 20.49
N ARG A 298 -13.51 -9.86 20.51
CA ARG A 298 -13.27 -11.30 20.32
C ARG A 298 -11.86 -11.74 20.75
N ASP A 299 -11.72 -13.03 21.08
CA ASP A 299 -10.45 -13.66 21.45
C ASP A 299 -9.67 -14.20 20.23
N GLY A 300 -9.57 -13.40 19.17
CA GLY A 300 -8.82 -13.81 17.99
C GLY A 300 -9.25 -13.14 16.68
N PRO A 301 -8.56 -13.48 15.58
CA PRO A 301 -8.93 -13.01 14.26
C PRO A 301 -10.38 -13.41 13.94
N PRO A 302 -11.10 -12.59 13.17
CA PRO A 302 -12.38 -13.00 12.67
C PRO A 302 -12.32 -14.27 11.82
N VAL A 303 -13.41 -15.05 11.82
CA VAL A 303 -13.57 -16.19 10.91
C VAL A 303 -13.84 -15.75 9.47
N ASN A 304 -13.43 -16.57 8.51
CA ASN A 304 -13.61 -16.31 7.08
C ASN A 304 -15.09 -16.16 6.65
N ARG A 305 -15.93 -17.10 7.07
CA ARG A 305 -17.38 -17.09 6.83
C ARG A 305 -18.10 -16.96 8.17
N PRO A 306 -19.05 -16.01 8.32
CA PRO A 306 -19.89 -15.94 9.51
C PRO A 306 -20.57 -17.27 9.79
N PHE A 307 -20.83 -17.57 11.06
CA PHE A 307 -21.49 -18.81 11.47
C PHE A 307 -22.86 -19.00 10.77
N CYS A 308 -23.62 -17.92 10.64
CA CYS A 308 -24.92 -17.92 9.96
C CYS A 308 -24.84 -17.77 8.43
N GLY A 309 -23.66 -17.84 7.83
CA GLY A 309 -23.48 -17.54 6.41
C GLY A 309 -23.52 -16.03 6.10
N TYR A 310 -23.27 -15.66 4.84
CA TYR A 310 -23.12 -14.26 4.45
C TYR A 310 -24.44 -13.48 4.41
N THR A 311 -25.56 -14.18 4.21
CA THR A 311 -26.90 -13.60 4.17
C THR A 311 -27.81 -14.14 5.27
N GLY A 312 -27.25 -14.87 6.24
CA GLY A 312 -28.03 -15.55 7.27
C GLY A 312 -28.56 -16.92 6.84
N GLU A 313 -28.14 -17.43 5.67
CA GLU A 313 -28.65 -18.63 5.04
C GLU A 313 -28.40 -19.93 5.81
N LEU A 314 -27.45 -19.94 6.75
CA LEU A 314 -27.14 -21.13 7.56
C LEU A 314 -27.85 -21.13 8.93
N CYS A 315 -28.50 -20.03 9.30
CA CYS A 315 -29.27 -19.93 10.55
C CYS A 315 -30.77 -19.85 10.25
N LEU A 316 -31.58 -20.57 11.04
CA LEU A 316 -33.02 -20.70 10.83
C LEU A 316 -33.70 -19.31 10.77
N GLY A 317 -34.27 -19.01 9.61
CA GLY A 317 -34.78 -17.69 9.23
C GLY A 317 -34.55 -17.31 7.76
N GLY A 318 -33.94 -18.18 6.95
CA GLY A 318 -33.89 -18.05 5.49
C GLY A 318 -35.24 -18.38 4.84
N LEU A 319 -36.21 -17.48 4.97
CA LEU A 319 -37.36 -17.27 4.08
C LEU A 319 -37.59 -15.76 3.96
#